data_AF-A0A918R1M3-F1
#
_entry.id   AF-A0A918R1M3-F1
#
_cell.length_a   1.000
_cell.length_b   1.000
_cell.length_c   1.000
_cell.angle_alpha   90.00
_cell.angle_beta   90.00
_cell.angle_gamma   90.00
#
_symmetry.space_group_name_H-M   'P 1'
#
loop_
_entity.id
_entity.type
_entity.pdbx_description
1 polymer ?
#
loop_
_entity_poly.entity_id
_entity_poly.type
_entity_poly.pdbx_seq_one_letter_code
_entity_poly.pdbx_strand_id
1 'polypeptide(L)' 'MKIRMLVQMPDGAARNGEPWPDKGETADLPAAEAAHLVASGIAEEVPEQDEAEQAPEPRRGRRKAPAEEEG' A
#
# COMPACT_ATOMS: atom_id res chain seq x y z
N MET A 1 -8.79 -10.95 4.41
CA MET A 1 -7.45 -11.53 4.69
C MET A 1 -6.44 -10.43 4.47
N LYS A 2 -5.67 -10.12 5.52
CA LYS A 2 -4.74 -9.00 5.48
C LYS A 2 -3.37 -9.42 4.95
N ILE A 3 -2.78 -8.58 4.12
CA ILE A 3 -1.41 -8.75 3.61
C ILE A 3 -0.62 -7.46 3.75
N ARG A 4 0.71 -7.57 3.84
CA ARG A 4 1.67 -6.48 3.76
C ARG A 4 2.30 -6.43 2.37
N MET A 5 2.38 -5.26 1.73
CA MET A 5 3.13 -5.12 0.48
C MET A 5 4.64 -5.16 0.76
N LEU A 6 5.38 -6.03 0.06
CA LEU A 6 6.85 -6.11 0.12
C LEU A 6 7.53 -5.29 -0.99
N VAL A 7 6.78 -4.94 -2.03
CA VAL A 7 7.21 -4.16 -3.20
C VAL A 7 6.32 -2.93 -3.38
N GLN A 8 6.85 -1.93 -4.09
CA GLN A 8 6.04 -0.78 -4.51
C GLN A 8 5.33 -1.15 -5.81
N MET A 9 4.00 -1.01 -5.84
CA MET A 9 3.23 -1.19 -7.07
C MET A 9 3.43 0.03 -8.00
N PRO A 10 3.46 -0.16 -9.33
CA PRO A 10 3.76 0.92 -10.27
C PRO A 10 2.65 1.98 -10.29
N ASP A 11 3.02 3.22 -10.61
CA ASP A 11 2.08 4.34 -10.72
C ASP A 11 0.97 4.03 -11.74
N GLY A 12 -0.28 4.27 -11.36
CA GLY A 12 -1.47 3.87 -12.13
C GLY A 12 -1.97 2.43 -11.89
N ALA A 13 -1.26 1.60 -11.11
CA ALA A 13 -1.83 0.33 -10.65
C ALA A 13 -2.91 0.60 -9.59
N ALA A 14 -4.16 0.23 -9.92
CA ALA A 14 -5.30 0.36 -9.02
C ALA A 14 -6.07 -0.97 -8.89
N ARG A 15 -6.43 -1.31 -7.66
CA ARG A 15 -7.37 -2.38 -7.27
C ARG A 15 -8.77 -1.78 -7.19
N ASN A 16 -9.67 -2.15 -8.11
CA ASN A 16 -11.07 -1.70 -8.10
C ASN A 16 -11.26 -0.16 -8.06
N GLY A 17 -10.30 0.58 -8.62
CA GLY A 17 -10.28 2.06 -8.61
C GLY A 17 -9.56 2.69 -7.42
N GLU A 18 -9.17 1.92 -6.40
CA GLU A 18 -8.28 2.38 -5.33
C GLU A 18 -6.81 2.07 -5.68
N PRO A 19 -5.85 2.96 -5.39
CA PRO A 19 -4.44 2.64 -5.57
C PRO A 19 -4.02 1.47 -4.67
N TRP A 20 -3.01 0.70 -5.10
CA TRP A 20 -2.33 -0.22 -4.18
C TRP A 20 -1.62 0.58 -3.07
N PRO A 21 -1.56 0.05 -1.83
CA PRO A 21 -0.87 0.73 -0.74
C PRO A 21 0.66 0.65 -0.95
N ASP A 22 1.40 1.55 -0.29
CA ASP A 22 2.85 1.66 -0.47
C ASP A 22 3.61 0.44 0.05
N LYS A 23 4.88 0.29 -0.37
CA LYS A 23 5.76 -0.74 0.17
C LYS A 23 5.84 -0.65 1.70
N GLY A 24 5.51 -1.74 2.38
CA GLY A 24 5.53 -1.89 3.83
C GLY A 24 4.19 -1.59 4.50
N GLU A 25 3.20 -1.06 3.77
CA GLU A 25 1.82 -0.91 4.21
C GLU A 25 1.03 -2.22 4.10
N THR A 26 -0.19 -2.23 4.66
CA THR A 26 -1.08 -3.38 4.64
C THR A 26 -2.41 -3.09 3.93
N ALA A 27 -2.98 -4.11 3.30
CA ALA A 27 -4.32 -4.08 2.73
C ALA A 27 -5.10 -5.34 3.13
N ASP A 28 -6.40 -5.19 3.38
CA ASP A 28 -7.32 -6.31 3.43
C ASP A 28 -7.83 -6.67 2.03
N LEU A 29 -7.78 -7.96 1.71
CA LEU A 29 -8.09 -8.53 0.41
C LEU A 29 -8.84 -9.86 0.54
N PRO A 30 -9.55 -10.29 -0.53
CA PRO A 30 -10.05 -11.66 -0.63
C PRO A 30 -8.88 -12.65 -0.58
N ALA A 31 -9.06 -13.76 0.15
CA ALA A 31 -7.99 -14.73 0.37
C ALA A 31 -7.38 -15.30 -0.93
N ALA A 32 -8.17 -15.41 -2.01
CA ALA A 32 -7.69 -15.82 -3.32
C ALA A 32 -6.65 -14.84 -3.91
N GLU A 33 -6.97 -13.53 -3.96
CA GLU A 33 -6.05 -12.52 -4.48
C GLU A 33 -4.84 -12.33 -3.57
N ALA A 34 -5.07 -12.34 -2.25
CA ALA A 34 -4.01 -12.30 -1.25
C ALA A 34 -3.01 -13.45 -1.43
N ALA A 35 -3.50 -14.69 -1.60
CA ALA A 35 -2.65 -15.86 -1.85
C ALA A 35 -1.86 -15.74 -3.17
N HIS A 36 -2.44 -15.17 -4.23
CA HIS A 36 -1.69 -14.91 -5.48
C HIS A 36 -0.53 -13.92 -5.27
N LEU A 37 -0.74 -12.85 -4.49
CA LEU A 37 0.29 -11.83 -4.23
C LEU A 37 1.39 -12.37 -3.31
N VAL A 38 1.03 -13.15 -2.29
CA VAL A 38 1.98 -13.82 -1.38
C VAL A 38 2.79 -14.88 -2.14
N ALA A 39 2.14 -15.74 -2.93
CA ALA A 39 2.83 -16.75 -3.75
C ALA A 39 3.75 -16.13 -4.82
N SER A 40 3.46 -14.90 -5.26
CA SER A 40 4.31 -14.14 -6.19
C SER A 40 5.46 -13.39 -5.51
N GLY A 41 5.56 -13.41 -4.18
CA GLY A 41 6.55 -12.64 -3.41
C GLY A 41 6.33 -11.12 -3.44
N ILE A 42 5.15 -10.67 -3.87
CA ILE A 42 4.73 -9.25 -3.89
C ILE A 42 4.25 -8.83 -2.49
N ALA A 43 3.72 -9.76 -1.72
CA ALA A 43 3.14 -9.54 -0.41
C ALA A 43 3.56 -10.60 0.63
N GLU A 44 3.23 -10.34 1.89
CA GLU A 44 3.31 -11.26 3.02
C GLU A 44 1.94 -11.33 3.72
N GLU A 45 1.52 -12.51 4.17
CA GLU A 45 0.30 -12.66 4.98
C GLU A 45 0.50 -12.03 6.37
N VAL A 46 -0.45 -11.20 6.82
CA VAL A 46 -0.45 -10.61 8.16
C VAL A 46 -1.59 -11.23 8.97
N PRO A 47 -1.32 -12.00 10.03
CA PRO A 47 -2.37 -12.51 10.89
C PRO A 47 -3.04 -11.36 11.66
N GLU A 48 -4.37 -11.38 11.78
CA GLU A 48 -5.17 -10.34 12.45
C GLU A 48 -4.83 -10.14 13.95
N GLN A 49 -4.01 -11.01 14.55
CA GLN A 49 -3.54 -10.88 15.93
C GLN A 49 -2.35 -9.92 16.10
N ASP A 50 -1.61 -9.60 15.04
CA ASP A 50 -0.42 -8.74 15.06
C ASP A 50 -0.70 -7.28 14.63
N GLU A 51 -1.98 -6.91 14.54
CA GLU A 51 -2.45 -5.64 13.98
C GLU A 51 -2.09 -4.39 14.83
N ALA A 52 -1.55 -4.57 16.03
CA ALA A 52 -1.35 -3.49 17.00
C ALA A 52 -0.17 -2.54 16.72
N GLU A 53 0.83 -2.93 15.90
CA GLU A 53 2.15 -2.26 15.91
C GLU A 53 2.62 -1.58 14.60
N GLN A 54 2.03 -1.86 13.42
CA GLN A 54 2.61 -1.38 12.14
C GLN A 54 1.60 -0.89 11.08
N ALA A 55 0.58 -0.12 11.46
CA ALA A 55 -0.15 0.74 10.52
C ALA A 55 0.58 2.10 10.39
N PRO A 56 1.28 2.39 9.27
CA PRO A 56 1.90 3.70 9.09
C PRO A 56 0.83 4.79 8.88
N GLU A 57 1.12 5.99 9.38
CA GLU A 57 0.22 7.13 9.29
C GLU A 57 -0.05 7.56 7.83
N PRO A 58 -1.26 8.07 7.52
CA PRO A 58 -1.63 8.43 6.15
C PRO A 58 -0.75 9.56 5.60
N ARG A 59 0.20 9.20 4.73
CA ARG A 59 1.03 10.16 3.98
C ARG A 59 0.21 10.88 2.92
N ARG A 60 -0.60 11.85 3.35
CA ARG A 60 -1.26 12.80 2.45
C ARG A 60 -0.24 13.68 1.72
N GLY A 61 0.16 13.18 0.54
CA GLY A 61 0.58 13.91 -0.66
C GLY A 61 1.19 15.30 -0.45
N ARG A 62 2.52 15.35 -0.46
CA ARG A 62 3.31 16.59 -0.61
C ARG A 62 3.15 17.14 -2.04
N ARG A 63 2.02 17.80 -2.31
CA ARG A 63 1.83 18.58 -3.55
C ARG A 63 2.72 19.82 -3.48
N LYS A 64 3.91 19.76 -4.08
CA LYS A 64 4.71 20.97 -4.38
C LYS A 64 3.88 21.83 -5.34
N ALA A 65 3.45 23.01 -4.89
CA ALA A 65 3.39 24.15 -5.80
C ALA A 65 4.85 24.60 -6.07
N PRO A 66 5.20 24.99 -7.31
CA PRO A 66 6.49 25.61 -7.59
C PRO A 66 6.58 27.01 -6.97
N ALA A 67 7.80 27.55 -6.88
CA ALA A 67 8.07 28.89 -6.41
C ALA A 67 8.51 29.78 -7.58
N GLU A 68 7.94 30.98 -7.65
CA GLU A 68 8.33 32.21 -8.36
C GLU A 68 7.66 33.31 -7.51
N GLU A 69 8.35 34.19 -6.78
CA GLU A 69 9.39 35.17 -7.11
C GLU A 69 8.86 36.42 -7.85
N GLU A 70 8.78 37.51 -7.07
CA GLU A 70 8.77 38.96 -7.37
C GLU A 70 7.90 39.58 -8.49
N GLY A 71 7.27 40.72 -8.13
CA GLY A 71 6.43 41.56 -9.00
C GLY A 71 5.64 42.61 -8.22
#